data_AF-A0A9W8TTA3-F1
#
_entry.id   AF-A0A9W8TTA3-F1
#
_cell.length_a   1.000
_cell.length_b   1.000
_cell.length_c   1.000
_cell.angle_alpha   90.00
_cell.angle_beta   90.00
_cell.angle_gamma   90.00
#
_symmetry.space_group_name_H-M   'P 1'
#
loop_
_entity.id
_entity.type
_entity.pdbx_description
1 polymer ?
#
loop_
_entity_poly.entity_id
_entity_poly.type
_entity_poly.pdbx_seq_one_letter_code
_entity_poly.pdbx_strand_id
1 'polypeptide(L)'
;MFVQKPWILAFSVAFISILLASCYTWSSDSISIITRILHVVSPSFSPIIKSRTSLTTSPLTPSINCTSPPPHTCTFYSACLETHFHCGPEGYPLGFGEKFCTKFSSPENVGRLSRKGEEWMWTTMGCLQRALVPELDIHRVSKTGPDSGIRMENACKALEEKAFSTHAPCYLSSGLCSLSPKDWVVIVEIIGVKTLLSSWDGFAGGVEAGEGCLEFFTRTLENSLHYD
;
A
#
# COMPACT_ATOMS: atom_id res chain seq x y z
N MET A 1 35.84 -14.47 4.47
CA MET A 1 35.88 -15.31 3.24
C MET A 1 34.55 -15.15 2.53
N PHE A 2 34.51 -14.40 1.43
CA PHE A 2 33.30 -14.20 0.63
C PHE A 2 33.20 -15.31 -0.41
N VAL A 3 32.15 -16.12 -0.31
CA VAL A 3 31.79 -17.10 -1.34
C VAL A 3 31.03 -16.35 -2.43
N GLN A 4 31.68 -16.11 -3.56
CA GLN A 4 30.99 -15.62 -4.75
C GLN A 4 30.06 -16.71 -5.30
N LYS A 5 28.78 -16.38 -5.46
CA LYS A 5 27.76 -17.28 -6.00
C LYS A 5 27.64 -17.07 -7.52
N PRO A 6 27.76 -18.13 -8.35
CA PRO A 6 27.97 -18.06 -9.80
C PRO A 6 26.75 -17.69 -10.67
N TRP A 7 25.61 -17.34 -10.08
CA TRP A 7 24.40 -16.98 -10.84
C TRP A 7 24.36 -15.53 -11.35
N ILE A 8 25.28 -14.66 -10.92
CA ILE A 8 25.31 -13.23 -11.30
C ILE A 8 25.67 -13.03 -12.79
N LEU A 9 26.36 -13.99 -13.42
CA LEU A 9 26.79 -13.88 -14.82
C LEU A 9 25.74 -14.37 -15.84
N ALA A 10 24.75 -15.16 -15.40
CA ALA A 10 23.71 -15.67 -16.31
C ALA A 10 22.61 -14.64 -16.61
N PHE A 11 22.37 -13.68 -15.72
CA PHE A 11 21.35 -12.65 -15.89
C PHE A 11 21.82 -11.41 -16.67
N SER A 12 23.13 -11.23 -16.84
CA SER A 12 23.70 -10.04 -17.50
C SER A 12 23.53 -10.06 -19.03
N VAL A 13 23.48 -11.25 -19.65
CA VAL A 13 23.40 -11.37 -21.13
C VAL A 13 21.96 -11.21 -21.63
N ALA A 14 20.95 -11.63 -20.85
CA ALA A 14 19.54 -11.50 -21.23
C ALA A 14 19.01 -10.06 -21.10
N PHE A 15 19.58 -9.23 -20.21
CA PHE A 15 19.15 -7.85 -20.00
C PHE A 15 19.68 -6.87 -21.07
N ILE A 16 20.85 -7.14 -21.66
CA ILE A 16 21.45 -6.25 -22.68
C ILE A 16 20.68 -6.33 -24.02
N SER A 17 20.13 -7.50 -24.36
CA SER A 17 19.36 -7.67 -25.60
C SER A 17 17.98 -6.99 -25.59
N ILE A 18 17.39 -6.78 -24.41
CA ILE A 18 16.09 -6.11 -24.27
C ILE A 18 16.24 -4.58 -24.32
N LEU A 19 17.36 -4.05 -23.82
CA LEU A 19 17.61 -2.59 -23.82
C LEU A 19 17.92 -2.03 -25.23
N LEU A 20 18.49 -2.83 -26.15
CA LEU A 20 18.76 -2.37 -27.51
C LEU A 20 17.51 -2.36 -28.41
N ALA A 21 16.46 -3.11 -28.07
CA ALA A 21 15.21 -3.10 -28.84
C ALA A 21 14.33 -1.88 -28.53
N SER A 22 14.46 -1.28 -27.34
CA SER A 22 13.67 -0.11 -26.94
C SER A 22 14.25 1.24 -27.40
N CYS A 23 15.47 1.28 -27.94
CA CYS A 23 16.04 2.50 -28.49
C CYS A 23 15.58 2.82 -29.92
N TYR A 24 15.01 1.87 -30.67
CA TYR A 24 14.65 2.08 -32.08
C TYR A 24 13.23 2.63 -32.32
N THR A 25 12.38 2.69 -31.31
CA THR A 25 10.98 3.16 -31.48
C THR A 25 10.70 4.52 -30.85
N TRP A 26 11.73 5.28 -30.46
CA TRP A 26 11.59 6.62 -29.87
C TRP A 26 12.36 7.68 -30.68
N SER A 27 12.08 7.82 -31.97
CA SER A 27 12.67 8.90 -32.80
C SER A 27 11.72 9.62 -33.77
N SER A 28 10.41 9.45 -33.67
CA SER A 28 9.47 10.23 -34.49
C SER A 28 8.20 10.52 -33.71
N ASP A 29 8.14 11.70 -33.09
CA ASP A 29 6.97 12.60 -33.11
C ASP A 29 7.19 13.73 -32.10
N SER A 30 7.84 14.80 -32.54
CA SER A 30 7.91 16.08 -31.82
C SER A 30 8.19 17.21 -32.80
N ILE A 31 7.20 17.63 -33.60
CA ILE A 31 7.19 18.94 -34.27
C ILE A 31 5.74 19.46 -34.40
N SER A 32 5.56 20.76 -34.17
CA SER A 32 4.39 21.62 -34.47
C SER A 32 3.33 21.67 -33.34
N ILE A 33 2.92 22.78 -32.74
CA ILE A 33 2.76 24.16 -33.23
C ILE A 33 2.89 25.13 -32.03
N ILE A 34 3.79 26.12 -32.14
CA ILE A 34 3.75 27.37 -31.37
C ILE A 34 3.17 28.44 -32.30
N THR A 35 2.33 29.33 -31.74
CA THR A 35 2.33 30.81 -31.84
C THR A 35 0.98 31.49 -32.20
N ARG A 36 0.67 32.53 -31.39
CA ARG A 36 -0.19 33.74 -31.61
C ARG A 36 -1.69 33.49 -31.40
N ILE A 37 -2.39 34.26 -30.57
CA ILE A 37 -2.66 35.71 -30.72
C ILE A 37 -2.86 36.39 -29.35
N LEU A 38 -2.35 37.62 -29.26
CA LEU A 38 -2.47 38.57 -28.16
C LEU A 38 -3.77 39.40 -28.24
N HIS A 39 -4.19 39.89 -27.05
CA HIS A 39 -5.11 41.01 -26.77
C HIS A 39 -6.58 40.91 -27.23
N VAL A 40 -7.52 40.91 -26.28
CA VAL A 40 -8.66 41.86 -26.18
C VAL A 40 -9.26 41.81 -24.74
N VAL A 41 -9.05 42.91 -24.02
CA VAL A 41 -9.98 43.69 -23.15
C VAL A 41 -10.97 42.97 -22.22
N SER A 42 -10.82 43.27 -20.91
CA SER A 42 -11.74 43.00 -19.80
C SER A 42 -13.15 43.59 -19.95
N PRO A 43 -14.13 43.02 -19.24
CA PRO A 43 -14.86 43.86 -18.30
C PRO A 43 -15.01 43.21 -16.92
N SER A 44 -14.77 44.03 -15.89
CA SER A 44 -15.09 43.75 -14.50
C SER A 44 -16.59 43.52 -14.33
N PHE A 45 -16.96 42.35 -13.82
CA PHE A 45 -18.27 42.12 -13.22
C PHE A 45 -18.08 41.47 -11.85
N SER A 46 -18.31 42.28 -10.81
CA SER A 46 -18.40 41.85 -9.43
C SER A 46 -19.65 40.98 -9.21
N PRO A 47 -19.55 39.80 -8.61
CA PRO A 47 -20.71 39.18 -8.00
C PRO A 47 -20.88 39.71 -6.58
N ILE A 48 -22.08 40.21 -6.32
CA ILE A 48 -22.58 40.63 -5.01
C ILE A 48 -22.38 39.49 -4.00
N ILE A 49 -21.62 39.78 -2.94
CA ILE A 49 -21.49 38.95 -1.75
C ILE A 49 -22.86 38.95 -1.05
N LYS A 50 -23.68 37.93 -1.32
CA LYS A 50 -24.73 37.53 -0.39
C LYS A 50 -24.05 36.70 0.70
N SER A 51 -23.72 37.37 1.80
CA SER A 51 -23.37 36.72 3.06
C SER A 51 -24.56 35.89 3.52
N ARG A 52 -24.55 34.60 3.17
CA ARG A 52 -25.36 33.60 3.83
C ARG A 52 -24.51 33.12 4.99
N THR A 53 -24.92 33.49 6.20
CA THR A 53 -24.39 32.95 7.46
C THR A 53 -24.58 31.43 7.42
N SER A 54 -23.56 30.73 6.92
CA SER A 54 -23.44 29.30 7.05
C SER A 54 -23.17 29.03 8.51
N LEU A 55 -24.13 28.42 9.19
CA LEU A 55 -23.89 27.74 10.44
C LEU A 55 -22.85 26.67 10.14
N THR A 56 -21.59 26.95 10.45
CA THR A 56 -20.52 25.97 10.47
C THR A 56 -20.84 24.99 11.59
N THR A 57 -21.69 24.01 11.30
CA THR A 57 -21.62 22.73 11.98
C THR A 57 -20.27 22.16 11.57
N SER A 58 -19.26 22.41 12.40
CA SER A 58 -18.00 21.70 12.32
C SER A 58 -18.36 20.21 12.21
N PRO A 59 -17.92 19.49 11.15
CA PRO A 59 -18.11 18.05 11.12
C PRO A 59 -17.48 17.53 12.40
N LEU A 60 -18.30 16.93 13.27
CA LEU A 60 -17.82 16.08 14.34
C LEU A 60 -17.12 14.93 13.63
N THR A 61 -15.84 15.09 13.29
CA THR A 61 -14.99 13.97 12.94
C THR A 61 -15.06 13.04 14.14
N PRO A 62 -15.61 11.83 13.99
CA PRO A 62 -15.63 10.87 15.08
C PRO A 62 -14.19 10.74 15.58
N SER A 63 -13.95 10.99 16.86
CA SER A 63 -12.62 10.82 17.43
C SER A 63 -12.25 9.34 17.30
N ILE A 64 -11.43 8.99 16.30
CA ILE A 64 -10.95 7.63 16.11
C ILE A 64 -9.94 7.33 17.21
N ASN A 65 -10.13 6.20 17.89
CA ASN A 65 -9.14 5.73 18.85
C ASN A 65 -7.96 5.07 18.09
N CYS A 66 -6.84 5.77 18.01
CA CYS A 66 -5.65 5.28 17.32
C CYS A 66 -4.93 4.13 18.05
N THR A 67 -5.23 3.85 19.32
CA THR A 67 -4.66 2.70 20.03
C THR A 67 -5.47 1.42 19.83
N SER A 68 -6.70 1.53 19.35
CA SER A 68 -7.58 0.41 19.04
C SER A 68 -8.36 0.72 17.76
N PRO A 69 -7.74 0.54 16.58
CA PRO A 69 -8.36 0.81 15.29
C PRO A 69 -9.72 0.09 15.15
N PRO A 70 -10.79 0.79 14.71
CA PRO A 70 -12.09 0.17 14.55
C PRO A 70 -12.04 -0.97 13.52
N PRO A 71 -12.65 -2.15 13.81
CA PRO A 71 -12.69 -3.24 12.85
C PRO A 71 -13.47 -2.84 11.60
N HIS A 72 -13.13 -3.45 10.46
CA HIS A 72 -13.80 -3.25 9.17
C HIS A 72 -13.79 -1.80 8.66
N THR A 73 -12.78 -1.03 9.04
CA THR A 73 -12.58 0.34 8.54
C THR A 73 -11.16 0.51 8.02
N CYS A 74 -10.97 1.54 7.20
CA CYS A 74 -9.66 1.97 6.69
C CYS A 74 -9.20 3.31 7.26
N THR A 75 -9.98 3.89 8.16
CA THR A 75 -9.78 5.26 8.65
C THR A 75 -8.53 5.43 9.52
N PHE A 76 -7.96 4.34 10.05
CA PHE A 76 -6.70 4.38 10.79
C PHE A 76 -5.56 5.01 9.98
N TYR A 77 -5.52 4.76 8.66
CA TYR A 77 -4.45 5.25 7.81
C TYR A 77 -4.46 6.78 7.71
N SER A 78 -5.58 7.40 7.33
CA SER A 78 -5.71 8.86 7.28
C SER A 78 -5.82 9.52 8.65
N ALA A 79 -6.66 8.99 9.54
CA ALA A 79 -6.98 9.63 10.82
C ALA A 79 -5.90 9.45 11.90
N CYS A 80 -5.04 8.43 11.78
CA CYS A 80 -3.98 8.16 12.75
C CYS A 80 -2.59 8.24 12.13
N LEU A 81 -2.26 7.37 11.17
CA LEU A 81 -0.90 7.32 10.62
C LEU A 81 -0.54 8.61 9.89
N GLU A 82 -1.37 9.07 8.96
CA GLU A 82 -1.07 10.29 8.20
C GLU A 82 -1.09 11.54 9.09
N THR A 83 -2.01 11.61 10.04
CA THR A 83 -2.07 12.72 11.01
C THR A 83 -0.83 12.75 11.93
N HIS A 84 -0.14 11.63 12.12
CA HIS A 84 1.09 11.57 12.90
C HIS A 84 2.33 11.83 12.03
N PHE A 85 2.46 11.12 10.91
CA PHE A 85 3.67 11.07 10.08
C PHE A 85 3.68 12.05 8.90
N HIS A 86 2.53 12.54 8.43
CA HIS A 86 2.43 13.52 7.33
C HIS A 86 3.24 13.13 6.08
N CYS A 87 3.14 11.86 5.66
CA CYS A 87 3.93 11.35 4.54
C CYS A 87 3.41 11.79 3.17
N GLY A 88 2.22 12.40 3.14
CA GLY A 88 1.61 12.90 1.93
C GLY A 88 0.90 11.82 1.11
N PRO A 89 0.30 12.20 -0.02
CA PRO A 89 -0.59 11.34 -0.81
C PRO A 89 0.11 10.11 -1.41
N GLU A 90 1.41 10.20 -1.69
CA GLU A 90 2.21 9.09 -2.22
C GLU A 90 2.87 8.25 -1.12
N GLY A 91 2.88 8.72 0.12
CA GLY A 91 3.46 8.01 1.25
C GLY A 91 2.63 6.81 1.67
N TYR A 92 3.24 5.87 2.41
CA TYR A 92 2.61 4.60 2.79
C TYR A 92 1.17 4.73 3.35
N PRO A 93 0.85 5.63 4.31
CA PRO A 93 -0.49 5.69 4.89
C PRO A 93 -1.59 5.84 3.84
N LEU A 94 -1.48 6.81 2.94
CA LEU A 94 -2.51 7.12 1.95
C LEU A 94 -2.28 6.38 0.63
N GLY A 95 -1.05 6.44 0.11
CA GLY A 95 -0.67 5.94 -1.21
C GLY A 95 -0.67 4.42 -1.31
N PHE A 96 -0.59 3.71 -0.18
CA PHE A 96 -0.61 2.25 -0.12
C PHE A 96 -1.65 1.70 0.86
N GLY A 97 -1.51 1.99 2.16
CA GLY A 97 -2.33 1.43 3.23
C GLY A 97 -3.83 1.66 3.02
N GLU A 98 -4.26 2.93 2.99
CA GLU A 98 -5.67 3.29 2.78
C GLU A 98 -6.16 2.88 1.39
N LYS A 99 -5.34 3.12 0.35
CA LYS A 99 -5.67 2.78 -1.04
C LYS A 99 -6.03 1.31 -1.20
N PHE A 100 -5.21 0.38 -0.72
CA PHE A 100 -5.50 -1.05 -0.86
C PHE A 100 -6.56 -1.51 0.14
N CYS A 101 -6.57 -0.97 1.35
CA CYS A 101 -7.62 -1.26 2.32
C CYS A 101 -9.01 -0.95 1.74
N THR A 102 -9.20 0.26 1.21
CA THR A 102 -10.46 0.71 0.62
C THR A 102 -10.81 -0.07 -0.64
N LYS A 103 -9.82 -0.46 -1.44
CA LYS A 103 -10.01 -1.30 -2.62
C LYS A 103 -10.57 -2.68 -2.26
N PHE A 104 -10.14 -3.31 -1.17
CA PHE A 104 -10.72 -4.57 -0.72
C PHE A 104 -12.17 -4.42 -0.25
N SER A 105 -12.49 -3.30 0.43
CA SER A 105 -13.83 -3.03 0.95
C SER A 105 -14.78 -2.31 -0.02
N SER A 106 -14.36 -2.08 -1.26
CA SER A 106 -15.15 -1.31 -2.21
C SER A 106 -16.36 -2.11 -2.74
N PRO A 107 -17.47 -1.44 -3.11
CA PRO A 107 -18.68 -2.13 -3.55
C PRO A 107 -18.47 -3.12 -4.70
N GLU A 108 -17.51 -2.85 -5.58
CA GLU A 108 -17.16 -3.73 -6.70
C GLU A 108 -16.38 -4.99 -6.28
N ASN A 109 -15.79 -5.02 -5.09
CA ASN A 109 -14.98 -6.14 -4.60
C ASN A 109 -15.65 -6.94 -3.46
N VAL A 110 -16.60 -6.32 -2.74
CA VAL A 110 -17.42 -7.01 -1.74
C VAL A 110 -18.16 -8.18 -2.39
N GLY A 111 -18.10 -9.36 -1.75
CA GLY A 111 -18.76 -10.58 -2.21
C GLY A 111 -18.03 -11.37 -3.30
N ARG A 112 -16.87 -10.91 -3.79
CA ARG A 112 -16.03 -11.70 -4.73
C ARG A 112 -15.30 -12.84 -4.03
N LEU A 113 -14.91 -12.64 -2.78
CA LEU A 113 -14.30 -13.65 -1.93
C LEU A 113 -15.38 -14.60 -1.39
N SER A 114 -14.99 -15.84 -1.14
CA SER A 114 -15.79 -16.76 -0.33
C SER A 114 -15.97 -16.22 1.09
N ARG A 115 -16.91 -16.76 1.86
CA ARG A 115 -17.07 -16.39 3.28
C ARG A 115 -15.76 -16.50 4.07
N LYS A 116 -14.94 -17.52 3.79
CA LYS A 116 -13.64 -17.71 4.44
C LYS A 116 -12.61 -16.68 3.95
N GLY A 117 -12.64 -16.34 2.66
CA GLY A 117 -11.81 -15.28 2.10
C GLY A 117 -12.15 -13.91 2.68
N GLU A 118 -13.42 -13.61 2.87
CA GLU A 118 -13.87 -12.36 3.50
C GLU A 118 -13.44 -12.27 4.98
N GLU A 119 -13.57 -13.36 5.73
CA GLU A 119 -13.08 -13.46 7.11
C GLU A 119 -11.56 -13.25 7.18
N TRP A 120 -10.80 -13.90 6.29
CA TRP A 120 -9.36 -13.70 6.17
C TRP A 120 -9.01 -12.24 5.85
N MET A 121 -9.72 -11.62 4.91
CA MET A 121 -9.50 -10.25 4.47
C MET A 121 -9.67 -9.28 5.65
N TRP A 122 -10.79 -9.35 6.37
CA TRP A 122 -11.04 -8.47 7.50
C TRP A 122 -10.09 -8.71 8.68
N THR A 123 -9.74 -9.96 8.94
CA THR A 123 -8.75 -10.32 9.97
C THR A 123 -7.38 -9.76 9.62
N THR A 124 -6.96 -9.89 8.35
CA THR A 124 -5.72 -9.33 7.81
C THR A 124 -5.70 -7.81 7.92
N MET A 125 -6.73 -7.13 7.45
CA MET A 125 -6.82 -5.66 7.51
C MET A 125 -6.75 -5.14 8.94
N GLY A 126 -7.41 -5.82 9.89
CA GLY A 126 -7.31 -5.49 11.31
C GLY A 126 -5.92 -5.76 11.89
N CYS A 127 -5.27 -6.86 11.50
CA CYS A 127 -3.90 -7.19 11.91
C CYS A 127 -2.91 -6.12 11.47
N LEU A 128 -2.93 -5.75 10.18
CA LEU A 128 -2.05 -4.74 9.60
C LEU A 128 -2.16 -3.39 10.32
N GLN A 129 -3.39 -2.92 10.58
CA GLN A 129 -3.61 -1.66 11.29
C GLN A 129 -3.11 -1.72 12.74
N ARG A 130 -3.43 -2.81 13.47
CA ARG A 130 -2.97 -2.98 14.86
C ARG A 130 -1.46 -3.09 14.99
N ALA A 131 -0.79 -3.73 14.03
CA ALA A 131 0.66 -3.89 14.03
C ALA A 131 1.42 -2.56 13.90
N LEU A 132 0.75 -1.51 13.42
CA LEU A 132 1.32 -0.17 13.24
C LEU A 132 0.97 0.80 14.38
N VAL A 133 0.12 0.41 15.32
CA VAL A 133 -0.20 1.24 16.51
C VAL A 133 1.05 1.65 17.29
N PRO A 134 2.04 0.77 17.55
CA PRO A 134 3.25 1.15 18.30
C PRO A 134 4.08 2.26 17.63
N GLU A 135 4.01 2.39 16.30
CA GLU A 135 4.77 3.39 15.55
C GLU A 135 4.29 4.83 15.83
N LEU A 136 3.04 4.99 16.25
CA LEU A 136 2.47 6.30 16.61
C LEU A 136 3.16 6.92 17.84
N ASP A 137 3.64 6.10 18.76
CA ASP A 137 4.32 6.54 19.99
C ASP A 137 5.80 6.81 19.75
N ILE A 138 6.47 5.97 18.94
CA ILE A 138 7.88 6.15 18.56
C ILE A 138 8.07 7.50 17.85
N HIS A 139 7.16 7.86 16.94
CA HIS A 139 7.27 9.09 16.17
C HIS A 139 7.10 10.36 17.02
N ARG A 140 6.28 10.33 18.08
CA ARG A 140 6.03 11.49 18.97
C ARG A 140 7.31 12.01 19.64
N VAL A 141 8.26 11.11 19.93
CA VAL A 141 9.53 11.44 20.59
C VAL A 141 10.50 12.17 19.65
N SER A 142 10.31 12.08 18.32
CA SER A 142 11.26 12.57 17.31
C SER A 142 10.95 13.97 16.74
N LYS A 143 9.96 14.71 17.26
CA LYS A 143 9.54 16.01 16.68
C LYS A 143 10.30 17.25 17.17
N THR A 144 11.22 17.14 18.12
CA THR A 144 11.95 18.31 18.66
C THR A 144 13.34 18.42 18.00
N GLY A 145 13.51 19.31 17.02
CA GLY A 145 14.83 19.68 16.49
C GLY A 145 14.81 20.45 15.15
N PRO A 146 15.90 21.16 14.82
CA PRO A 146 15.98 22.06 13.66
C PRO A 146 16.00 21.38 12.28
N ASP A 147 16.25 20.06 12.21
CA ASP A 147 16.31 19.28 10.95
C ASP A 147 15.03 18.49 10.64
N SER A 148 13.86 19.04 10.98
CA SER A 148 12.58 18.33 10.98
C SER A 148 12.16 17.73 9.62
N GLY A 149 12.57 18.32 8.49
CA GLY A 149 12.24 17.84 7.14
C GLY A 149 12.89 16.50 6.77
N ILE A 150 14.22 16.40 6.88
CA ILE A 150 14.97 15.14 6.62
C ILE A 150 14.57 14.07 7.64
N ARG A 151 14.30 14.46 8.89
CA ARG A 151 13.79 13.56 9.93
C ARG A 151 12.41 13.00 9.58
N MET A 152 11.56 13.76 8.90
CA MET A 152 10.24 13.31 8.48
C MET A 152 10.31 12.32 7.33
N GLU A 153 11.12 12.60 6.30
CA GLU A 153 11.32 11.67 5.17
C GLU A 153 11.84 10.31 5.67
N ASN A 154 12.83 10.33 6.56
CA ASN A 154 13.35 9.11 7.20
C ASN A 154 12.30 8.39 8.04
N ALA A 155 11.42 9.12 8.74
CA ALA A 155 10.33 8.53 9.52
C ALA A 155 9.28 7.87 8.62
N CYS A 156 8.94 8.49 7.49
CA CYS A 156 8.02 7.92 6.50
C CYS A 156 8.58 6.66 5.87
N LYS A 157 9.87 6.66 5.52
CA LYS A 157 10.54 5.47 5.00
C LYS A 157 10.58 4.34 6.04
N ALA A 158 10.94 4.66 7.28
CA ALA A 158 10.95 3.66 8.36
C ALA A 158 9.54 3.10 8.65
N LEU A 159 8.51 3.93 8.60
CA LEU A 159 7.12 3.50 8.71
C LEU A 159 6.74 2.56 7.57
N GLU A 160 7.11 2.89 6.33
CA GLU A 160 6.86 2.07 5.16
C GLU A 160 7.53 0.70 5.25
N GLU A 161 8.83 0.66 5.55
CA GLU A 161 9.57 -0.58 5.77
C GLU A 161 8.93 -1.44 6.87
N LYS A 162 8.57 -0.80 7.99
CA LYS A 162 7.87 -1.47 9.08
C LYS A 162 6.54 -2.04 8.62
N ALA A 163 5.75 -1.26 7.90
CA ALA A 163 4.43 -1.69 7.47
C ALA A 163 4.49 -2.86 6.49
N PHE A 164 5.41 -2.84 5.52
CA PHE A 164 5.61 -3.97 4.63
C PHE A 164 6.06 -5.23 5.37
N SER A 165 6.92 -5.12 6.39
CA SER A 165 7.34 -6.27 7.21
C SER A 165 6.18 -6.96 7.96
N THR A 166 5.03 -6.29 8.12
CA THR A 166 3.86 -6.88 8.80
C THR A 166 2.97 -7.72 7.86
N HIS A 167 3.16 -7.64 6.55
CA HIS A 167 2.25 -8.26 5.57
C HIS A 167 2.26 -9.78 5.67
N ALA A 168 3.42 -10.42 5.49
CA ALA A 168 3.55 -11.87 5.57
C ALA A 168 3.02 -12.46 6.90
N PRO A 169 3.44 -11.98 8.09
CA PRO A 169 2.92 -12.54 9.35
C PRO A 169 1.41 -12.34 9.49
N CYS A 170 0.85 -11.17 9.11
CA CYS A 170 -0.60 -10.95 9.17
C CYS A 170 -1.38 -11.82 8.18
N TYR A 171 -0.84 -12.06 6.98
CA TYR A 171 -1.46 -12.94 5.99
C TYR A 171 -1.53 -14.38 6.51
N LEU A 172 -0.40 -14.89 7.01
CA LEU A 172 -0.28 -16.24 7.53
C LEU A 172 -1.16 -16.44 8.76
N SER A 173 -1.08 -15.54 9.75
CA SER A 173 -1.87 -15.65 10.99
C SER A 173 -3.37 -15.53 10.75
N SER A 174 -3.79 -14.85 9.68
CA SER A 174 -5.21 -14.73 9.31
C SER A 174 -5.73 -15.94 8.54
N GLY A 175 -4.86 -16.90 8.19
CA GLY A 175 -5.24 -18.16 7.54
C GLY A 175 -5.14 -18.17 6.02
N LEU A 176 -4.25 -17.37 5.42
CA LEU A 176 -4.06 -17.29 3.95
C LEU A 176 -3.89 -18.69 3.31
N CYS A 177 -3.10 -19.56 3.94
CA CYS A 177 -2.78 -20.90 3.43
C CYS A 177 -3.98 -21.84 3.37
N SER A 178 -5.06 -21.51 4.08
CA SER A 178 -6.27 -22.31 4.13
C SER A 178 -7.38 -21.79 3.20
N LEU A 179 -7.10 -20.76 2.40
CA LEU A 179 -8.03 -20.22 1.42
C LEU A 179 -8.15 -21.10 0.18
N SER A 180 -9.29 -20.99 -0.51
CA SER A 180 -9.49 -21.69 -1.78
C SER A 180 -8.69 -21.04 -2.91
N PRO A 181 -8.28 -21.78 -3.96
CA PRO A 181 -7.60 -21.17 -5.11
C PRO A 181 -8.39 -20.02 -5.76
N LYS A 182 -9.73 -20.07 -5.70
CA LYS A 182 -10.59 -18.98 -6.19
C LYS A 182 -10.37 -17.69 -5.42
N ASP A 183 -10.23 -17.77 -4.09
CA ASP A 183 -9.98 -16.59 -3.25
C ASP A 183 -8.61 -15.98 -3.56
N TRP A 184 -7.58 -16.82 -3.78
CA TRP A 184 -6.25 -16.35 -4.21
C TRP A 184 -6.30 -15.57 -5.53
N VAL A 185 -7.04 -16.06 -6.52
CA VAL A 185 -7.23 -15.34 -7.80
C VAL A 185 -7.87 -13.97 -7.56
N VAL A 186 -8.95 -13.92 -6.77
CA VAL A 186 -9.63 -12.65 -6.43
C VAL A 186 -8.69 -11.69 -5.72
N ILE A 187 -7.88 -12.15 -4.75
CA ILE A 187 -6.89 -11.33 -4.04
C ILE A 187 -5.90 -10.71 -5.03
N VAL A 188 -5.34 -11.51 -5.94
CA VAL A 188 -4.39 -11.03 -6.96
C VAL A 188 -5.05 -10.06 -7.94
N GLU A 189 -6.30 -10.29 -8.33
CA GLU A 189 -7.07 -9.38 -9.17
C GLU A 189 -7.33 -8.03 -8.48
N ILE A 190 -7.64 -8.05 -7.18
CA ILE A 190 -7.83 -6.83 -6.37
C ILE A 190 -6.52 -6.07 -6.23
N ILE A 191 -5.41 -6.71 -5.84
CA ILE A 191 -4.13 -6.01 -5.66
C ILE A 191 -3.53 -5.57 -7.00
N GLY A 192 -3.71 -6.40 -8.03
CA GLY A 192 -3.13 -6.25 -9.35
C GLY A 192 -1.69 -6.76 -9.42
N VAL A 193 -1.41 -7.58 -10.43
CA VAL A 193 -0.07 -8.18 -10.68
C VAL A 193 1.02 -7.11 -10.83
N LYS A 194 0.69 -5.98 -11.46
CA LYS A 194 1.64 -4.86 -11.59
C LYS A 194 2.08 -4.36 -10.23
N THR A 195 1.17 -4.18 -9.26
CA THR A 195 1.54 -3.75 -7.91
C THR A 195 2.44 -4.77 -7.22
N LEU A 196 2.07 -6.06 -7.30
CA LEU A 196 2.84 -7.15 -6.69
C LEU A 196 4.27 -7.24 -7.23
N LEU A 197 4.49 -6.94 -8.51
CA LEU A 197 5.81 -7.02 -9.14
C LEU A 197 6.57 -5.69 -9.16
N SER A 198 5.86 -4.55 -9.12
CA SER A 198 6.49 -3.22 -9.15
C SER A 198 6.92 -2.75 -7.76
N SER A 199 6.29 -3.26 -6.69
CA SER A 199 6.75 -3.08 -5.32
C SER A 199 7.63 -4.26 -4.94
N TRP A 200 8.92 -4.02 -4.75
CA TRP A 200 9.87 -5.04 -4.30
C TRP A 200 9.40 -5.70 -2.99
N ASP A 201 8.81 -4.91 -2.10
CA ASP A 201 8.31 -5.37 -0.80
C ASP A 201 6.96 -6.10 -0.91
N GLY A 202 6.10 -5.72 -1.86
CA GLY A 202 4.90 -6.47 -2.21
C GLY A 202 5.21 -7.85 -2.78
N PHE A 203 6.27 -7.96 -3.57
CA PHE A 203 6.80 -9.25 -4.05
C PHE A 203 7.40 -10.07 -2.92
N ALA A 204 8.26 -9.48 -2.09
CA ALA A 204 8.91 -10.14 -0.96
C ALA A 204 7.89 -10.71 0.04
N GLY A 205 6.87 -9.92 0.41
CA GLY A 205 5.79 -10.40 1.28
C GLY A 205 4.97 -11.54 0.67
N GLY A 206 4.80 -11.55 -0.66
CA GLY A 206 4.18 -12.65 -1.38
C GLY A 206 5.01 -13.94 -1.36
N VAL A 207 6.34 -13.83 -1.53
CA VAL A 207 7.28 -14.97 -1.44
C VAL A 207 7.31 -15.53 -0.01
N GLU A 208 7.44 -14.67 0.99
CA GLU A 208 7.48 -15.09 2.41
C GLU A 208 6.16 -15.76 2.84
N ALA A 209 5.02 -15.22 2.39
CA ALA A 209 3.74 -15.88 2.60
C ALA A 209 3.65 -17.25 1.89
N GLY A 210 4.21 -17.37 0.68
CA GLY A 210 4.30 -18.63 -0.06
C GLY A 210 5.14 -19.69 0.66
N GLU A 211 6.32 -19.32 1.15
CA GLU A 211 7.20 -20.18 1.95
C GLU A 211 6.50 -20.61 3.26
N GLY A 212 5.87 -19.68 3.97
CA GLY A 212 5.11 -19.97 5.18
C GLY A 212 3.94 -20.94 4.93
N CYS A 213 3.29 -20.87 3.77
CA CYS A 213 2.28 -21.85 3.39
C CYS A 213 2.85 -23.23 3.08
N LEU A 214 4.04 -23.32 2.46
CA LEU A 214 4.71 -24.60 2.24
C LEU A 214 5.06 -25.28 3.58
N GLU A 215 5.57 -24.53 4.56
CA GLU A 215 5.81 -25.02 5.91
C GLU A 215 4.52 -25.45 6.63
N PHE A 216 3.41 -24.73 6.40
CA PHE A 216 2.11 -25.12 6.94
C PHE A 216 1.64 -26.46 6.34
N PHE A 217 1.77 -26.65 5.03
CA PHE A 217 1.35 -27.89 4.36
C PHE A 217 2.21 -29.08 4.76
N THR A 218 3.53 -28.92 4.83
CA THR A 218 4.45 -30.00 5.26
C THR A 218 4.15 -30.49 6.67
N ARG A 219 3.99 -29.57 7.64
CA ARG A 219 3.60 -29.89 9.02
C ARG A 219 2.23 -30.57 9.13
N THR A 220 1.28 -30.15 8.30
CA THR A 220 -0.07 -30.74 8.28
C THR A 220 -0.03 -32.18 7.75
N LEU A 221 0.79 -32.43 6.72
CA LEU A 221 1.02 -33.77 6.17
C LEU A 221 1.74 -34.68 7.19
N GLU A 222 2.79 -34.20 7.84
CA GLU A 222 3.50 -34.95 8.90
C GLU A 222 2.56 -35.34 10.05
N ASN A 223 1.74 -34.41 10.52
CA ASN A 223 0.76 -34.68 11.58
C ASN A 223 -0.32 -35.66 11.14
N SER A 224 -0.67 -35.69 9.85
CA SER A 224 -1.65 -36.62 9.29
C SER A 224 -1.06 -38.02 9.11
N LEU A 225 0.24 -38.13 8.79
CA LEU A 225 0.96 -39.41 8.66
C LEU A 225 1.33 -40.03 10.01
N HIS A 226 1.33 -39.26 11.10
CA HIS A 226 1.58 -39.75 12.47
C HIS A 226 0.32 -40.18 13.23
N TYR A 227 -0.86 -40.11 12.60
CA TYR A 227 -2.12 -40.59 13.17
C TYR A 227 -2.59 -41.95 12.59
N ASP A 228 -1.80 -42.55 11.70
CA ASP A 228 -1.93 -43.96 11.25
C ASP A 228 -1.04 -44.90 12.08
#